data_AF-A0A661YV59-F1
#
_entry.id   AF-A0A661YV59-F1
#
_cell.length_a   1.000
_cell.length_b   1.000
_cell.length_c   1.000
_cell.angle_alpha   90.00
_cell.angle_beta   90.00
_cell.angle_gamma   90.00
#
_symmetry.space_group_name_H-M   'P 1'
#
loop_
_entity.id
_entity.type
_entity.pdbx_description
1 polymer ?
#
loop_
_entity_poly.entity_id
_entity_poly.type
_entity_poly.pdbx_seq_one_letter_code
_entity_poly.pdbx_strand_id
1 'polypeptide(L)' 'WEEEAEIRLEDLKNRSMHNENVFAGIMEAAKYCSIGQISQALFEVGGQYRRNM' A
#
# COMPACT_ATOMS: atom_id res chain seq x y z
N TRP A 1 -3.40 7.21 15.31
CA TRP A 1 -4.20 6.33 14.43
C TRP A 1 -3.32 5.17 13.98
N GLU A 2 -2.64 4.55 14.94
CA GLU A 2 -1.59 3.56 14.62
C GLU A 2 -2.22 2.23 14.21
N GLU A 3 -3.26 1.81 14.93
CA GLU A 3 -4.09 0.64 14.61
C GLU A 3 -4.80 0.79 13.25
N GLU A 4 -5.39 1.96 12.95
CA GLU A 4 -6.02 2.18 11.64
C GLU A 4 -4.99 2.19 10.50
N ALA A 5 -3.80 2.74 10.74
CA ALA A 5 -2.75 2.72 9.74
C ALA A 5 -2.32 1.28 9.41
N GLU A 6 -2.14 0.42 10.41
CA GLU A 6 -1.81 -1.00 10.18
C GLU A 6 -2.91 -1.73 9.39
N ILE A 7 -4.17 -1.57 9.79
CA ILE A 7 -5.32 -2.18 9.09
C ILE A 7 -5.37 -1.75 7.62
N ARG A 8 -5.18 -0.45 7.34
CA ARG A 8 -5.26 0.07 5.97
C ARG A 8 -4.07 -0.33 5.12
N LEU A 9 -2.87 -0.42 5.69
CA LEU A 9 -1.70 -0.92 4.96
C LEU A 9 -1.84 -2.41 4.63
N GLU A 10 -2.41 -3.21 5.53
CA GLU A 10 -2.68 -4.63 5.29
C GLU A 10 -3.76 -4.82 4.22
N ASP A 11 -4.87 -4.06 4.26
CA ASP A 11 -5.88 -4.06 3.20
C ASP A 11 -5.28 -3.67 1.83
N LEU A 12 -4.42 -2.65 1.81
CA LEU A 12 -3.75 -2.19 0.59
C LEU A 12 -2.83 -3.27 -0.01
N LYS A 13 -2.07 -3.99 0.83
CA LYS A 13 -1.25 -5.12 0.40
C LYS A 13 -2.11 -6.24 -0.17
N ASN A 14 -3.20 -6.60 0.52
CA ASN A 14 -4.11 -7.64 0.07
C ASN A 14 -4.76 -7.30 -1.28
N ARG A 15 -5.26 -6.07 -1.45
CA ARG A 15 -5.81 -5.60 -2.74
C ARG A 15 -4.81 -5.72 -3.88
N SER A 16 -3.55 -5.36 -3.61
CA SER A 16 -2.47 -5.45 -4.59
C SER A 16 -2.16 -6.90 -4.99
N MET A 17 -2.12 -7.82 -4.03
CA MET A 17 -1.87 -9.24 -4.30
C MET A 17 -3.02 -9.93 -5.05
N HIS A 18 -4.25 -9.48 -4.83
CA HIS A 18 -5.45 -10.08 -5.43
C HIS A 18 -5.91 -9.37 -6.72
N ASN A 19 -5.10 -8.46 -7.29
CA ASN A 19 -5.45 -7.66 -8.47
C ASN A 19 -6.79 -6.89 -8.31
N GLU A 20 -7.10 -6.46 -7.10
CA GLU A 20 -8.26 -5.63 -6.83
C GLU A 20 -7.97 -4.15 -7.13
N ASN A 21 -8.96 -3.29 -6.89
CA ASN A 21 -8.78 -1.85 -7.06
C ASN A 21 -7.85 -1.26 -5.99
N VAL A 22 -6.56 -1.16 -6.32
CA VAL A 22 -5.51 -0.61 -5.46
C VAL A 22 -5.69 0.88 -5.23
N PHE A 23 -6.17 1.64 -6.23
CA PHE A 23 -6.38 3.08 -6.09
C PHE A 23 -7.40 3.40 -4.99
N ALA A 24 -8.50 2.65 -4.92
CA ALA A 24 -9.47 2.77 -3.83
C ALA A 24 -8.83 2.50 -2.45
N GLY A 25 -7.95 1.49 -2.36
CA GLY A 25 -7.18 1.21 -1.14
C GLY A 25 -6.25 2.36 -0.75
N ILE A 26 -5.59 2.99 -1.73
CA ILE A 26 -4.72 4.17 -1.49
C ILE A 26 -5.54 5.34 -0.94
N MET A 27 -6.73 5.60 -1.48
CA MET A 27 -7.60 6.68 -1.00
C MET A 27 -8.00 6.49 0.47
N GLU A 28 -8.23 5.24 0.91
CA GLU A 28 -8.52 4.94 2.31
C GLU A 28 -7.27 4.99 3.19
N ALA A 29 -6.13 4.45 2.73
CA ALA A 29 -4.87 4.47 3.48
C ALA A 29 -4.34 5.90 3.66
N ALA A 30 -4.47 6.78 2.66
CA ALA A 30 -3.98 8.16 2.72
C ALA A 30 -4.62 9.01 3.83
N LYS A 31 -5.76 8.58 4.40
CA LYS A 31 -6.39 9.24 5.55
C LYS A 31 -5.60 9.03 6.85
N TYR A 32 -4.84 7.93 6.94
CA TYR A 32 -4.18 7.49 8.19
C TYR A 32 -2.68 7.26 8.05
N CYS A 33 -2.20 7.03 6.83
CA CYS A 33 -0.84 6.66 6.52
C CYS A 33 -0.13 7.78 5.76
N SER A 34 1.16 7.94 6.04
CA SER A 34 2.05 8.75 5.23
C SER A 34 2.30 8.10 3.86
N ILE A 35 2.70 8.92 2.88
CA ILE A 35 3.09 8.43 1.55
C ILE A 35 4.26 7.43 1.61
N GLY A 36 5.16 7.57 2.60
CA GLY A 36 6.28 6.66 2.82
C GLY A 36 5.80 5.28 3.27
N GLN A 37 4.86 5.22 4.23
CA GLN A 37 4.26 3.96 4.69
C GLN A 37 3.52 3.25 3.54
N ILE A 38 2.73 3.99 2.75
CA ILE A 38 2.01 3.44 1.59
C ILE A 38 2.99 2.90 0.54
N SER A 39 4.03 3.66 0.21
CA SER A 39 5.03 3.23 -0.79
C SER A 39 5.78 1.98 -0.35
N GLN A 40 6.18 1.92 0.94
CA GLN A 40 6.88 0.77 1.50
C GLN A 40 6.00 -0.49 1.45
N ALA A 41 4.73 -0.39 1.86
CA ALA A 41 3.80 -1.51 1.82
C ALA A 41 3.57 -2.04 0.39
N LEU A 42 3.47 -1.13 -0.61
CA LEU A 42 3.34 -1.54 -2.02
C LEU A 42 4.62 -2.17 -2.57
N PHE A 43 5.80 -1.73 -2.13
CA PHE A 43 7.07 -2.35 -2.52
C PHE A 43 7.24 -3.77 -1.96
N GLU A 44 6.68 -4.08 -0.80
CA GLU A 44 6.73 -5.41 -0.20
C GLU A 44 5.97 -6.46 -1.02
N VAL A 45 4.87 -6.08 -1.65
CA VAL A 45 4.00 -7.01 -2.41
C VAL A 45 4.14 -6.90 -3.93
N GLY A 46 4.44 -5.72 -4.46
CA GLY A 46 4.57 -5.46 -5.90
C GLY A 46 6.02 -5.48 -6.40
N GLY A 47 6.98 -5.50 -5.48
CA GLY A 47 8.39 -5.31 -5.78
C GLY A 47 8.73 -3.85 -6.10
N GLN A 48 10.02 -3.53 -6.07
CA GLN A 48 10.52 -2.22 -6.46
C GLN A 48 10.82 -2.19 -7.96
N TYR A 49 10.57 -1.04 -8.59
CA TYR A 49 11.00 -0.85 -9.97
C TYR A 49 12.52 -1.01 -10.05
N ARG A 50 12.96 -2.00 -10.81
CA ARG A 50 14.37 -2.22 -11.10
C ARG A 50 14.70 -1.51 -12.41
N ARG A 51 15.47 -0.43 -12.34
CA ARG A 51 16.03 0.21 -13.53
C ARG A 51 16.99 -0.77 -14.21
N ASN A 52 16.68 -1.14 -15.44
CA ASN A 52 17.68 -1.78 -16.30
C ASN A 52 18.67 -0.70 -16.75
N MET A 53 19.96 -1.04 -16.69
CA MET A 53 21.03 -0.31 -17.35
C MET A 53 21.33 -1.00 -18.68
#